data_AF-A0A0D9Y3I1-F1
#
_entry.id   AF-A0A0D9Y3I1-F1
#
_cell.length_a   1.000
_cell.length_b   1.000
_cell.length_c   1.000
_cell.angle_alpha   90.00
_cell.angle_beta   90.00
_cell.angle_gamma   90.00
#
_symmetry.space_group_name_H-M   'P 1'
#
loop_
_entity.id
_entity.type
_entity.pdbx_description
1 polymer ?
#
loop_
_entity_poly.entity_id
_entity_poly.type
_entity_poly.pdbx_seq_one_letter_code
_entity_poly.pdbx_strand_id
1 'polypeptide(L)'
;MASLLSLPRLTPTPRANPGRRSARPTPPRITCGPRDNRGPLQRGRSLSTEAILAVQSLKRLTSSDRSPAAAAAAASTSLGRLLKGDLLAAMAELQRQGHWSLALAALHVARAEPWYRPDPALYATFVSSSPATEDGAAAAAVDALVEAFLEEKERGGGFVDGEEDVYKLTRLVRALVAKGRARAAWRVYEAAVRMGGCEVDEYMYRVMARGMKRLGFEAEAAEVEADLREWEARISPPARDVLDEMRAREKSSTTAA
;
A
#
# COMPACT_ATOMS: atom_id res chain seq x y z
N MET A 1 -99.87 25.57 29.95
CA MET A 1 -100.27 26.67 29.04
C MET A 1 -99.47 26.53 27.75
N ALA A 2 -100.17 26.19 26.67
CA ALA A 2 -99.81 26.24 25.24
C ALA A 2 -98.49 25.64 24.72
N SER A 3 -98.64 24.51 24.02
CA SER A 3 -97.75 24.01 22.96
C SER A 3 -97.63 25.01 21.81
N LEU A 4 -96.44 25.14 21.22
CA LEU A 4 -96.28 25.33 19.78
C LEU A 4 -95.11 24.48 19.27
N LEU A 5 -95.45 23.59 18.36
CA LEU A 5 -94.59 22.71 17.58
C LEU A 5 -93.64 23.56 16.72
N SER A 6 -92.36 23.20 16.68
CA SER A 6 -91.41 23.69 15.66
C SER A 6 -90.66 22.50 15.09
N LEU A 7 -90.99 22.18 13.83
CA LEU A 7 -90.40 21.10 13.04
C LEU A 7 -88.93 21.41 12.69
N PRO A 8 -88.06 20.39 12.63
CA PRO A 8 -86.67 20.57 12.22
C PRO A 8 -86.55 20.75 10.69
N ARG A 9 -85.84 21.81 10.27
CA ARG A 9 -85.44 22.02 8.87
C ARG A 9 -84.34 21.03 8.49
N LEU A 10 -84.66 20.10 7.59
CA LEU A 10 -83.69 19.23 6.92
C LEU A 10 -82.93 20.05 5.86
N THR A 11 -81.60 20.14 6.01
CA THR A 11 -80.71 20.65 4.97
C THR A 11 -80.39 19.54 3.96
N PRO A 12 -80.44 19.79 2.64
CA PRO A 12 -80.14 18.78 1.64
C PRO A 12 -78.66 18.42 1.64
N THR A 13 -78.36 17.13 1.72
CA THR A 13 -77.03 16.54 1.49
C THR A 13 -76.58 16.78 0.04
N PRO A 14 -75.33 17.18 -0.23
CA PRO A 14 -74.82 17.28 -1.58
C PRO A 14 -74.68 15.89 -2.22
N ARG A 15 -75.26 15.78 -3.42
CA ARG A 15 -75.31 14.61 -4.28
C ARG A 15 -73.89 14.19 -4.69
N ALA A 16 -73.53 12.93 -4.42
CA ALA A 16 -72.29 12.33 -4.90
C ALA A 16 -72.27 12.33 -6.45
N ASN A 17 -71.21 12.88 -7.04
CA ASN A 17 -70.99 12.89 -8.48
C ASN A 17 -70.31 11.55 -8.88
N PRO A 18 -70.95 10.65 -9.64
CA PRO A 18 -70.35 9.38 -10.02
C PRO A 18 -69.53 9.60 -11.30
N GLY A 19 -68.28 10.05 -11.17
CA GLY A 19 -67.54 10.41 -12.37
C GLY A 19 -66.12 10.89 -12.18
N ARG A 20 -65.30 10.21 -11.36
CA ARG A 20 -63.84 10.31 -11.49
C ARG A 20 -63.20 9.00 -11.05
N ARG A 21 -62.96 8.13 -12.03
CA ARG A 21 -62.08 6.98 -11.86
C ARG A 21 -60.72 7.51 -11.40
N SER A 22 -60.30 7.11 -10.20
CA SER A 22 -58.93 7.29 -9.72
C SER A 22 -57.99 6.66 -10.75
N ALA A 23 -57.31 7.50 -11.54
CA ALA A 23 -56.24 7.04 -12.41
C ALA A 23 -55.07 6.64 -11.51
N ARG A 24 -54.74 5.35 -11.51
CA ARG A 24 -53.59 4.79 -10.80
C ARG A 24 -52.32 5.53 -11.28
N PRO A 25 -51.46 6.05 -10.39
CA PRO A 25 -50.24 6.72 -10.83
C PRO A 25 -49.36 5.71 -11.56
N THR A 26 -49.08 5.98 -12.84
CA THR A 26 -48.10 5.22 -13.61
C THR A 26 -46.72 5.46 -13.01
N PRO A 27 -45.90 4.41 -12.78
CA PRO A 27 -44.53 4.61 -12.32
C PRO A 27 -43.76 5.45 -13.35
N PRO A 28 -42.83 6.33 -12.92
CA PRO A 28 -42.06 7.14 -13.84
C PRO A 28 -41.26 6.23 -14.76
N ARG A 29 -41.40 6.44 -16.08
CA ARG A 29 -40.63 5.73 -17.09
C ARG A 29 -39.18 6.24 -16.99
N ILE A 30 -38.30 5.45 -16.40
CA ILE A 30 -36.87 5.74 -16.36
C ILE A 30 -36.33 5.55 -17.78
N THR A 31 -36.20 6.66 -18.52
CA THR A 31 -35.50 6.69 -19.81
C THR A 31 -34.01 6.86 -19.56
N CYS A 32 -33.25 5.78 -19.72
CA CYS A 32 -31.79 5.85 -19.82
C CYS A 32 -31.45 6.42 -21.21
N GLY A 33 -30.95 7.66 -21.27
CA GLY A 33 -30.45 8.24 -22.52
C GLY A 33 -29.22 7.48 -23.06
N PRO A 34 -28.90 7.60 -24.36
CA PRO A 34 -27.74 6.94 -24.98
C PRO A 34 -26.46 7.23 -24.19
N ARG A 35 -25.72 6.18 -23.82
CA ARG A 35 -24.50 6.26 -22.98
C ARG A 35 -23.26 6.71 -23.76
N ASP A 36 -23.46 7.28 -24.94
CA ASP A 36 -22.49 7.28 -26.02
C ASP A 36 -21.60 8.54 -26.01
N ASN A 37 -21.86 9.47 -25.08
CA ASN A 37 -21.05 10.67 -24.84
C ASN A 37 -20.07 10.52 -23.67
N ARG A 38 -19.75 9.29 -23.26
CA ARG A 38 -18.54 9.08 -22.46
C ARG A 38 -17.35 9.24 -23.39
N GLY A 39 -16.71 10.42 -23.34
CA GLY A 39 -15.37 10.58 -23.86
C GLY A 39 -14.46 9.44 -23.37
N PRO A 40 -13.37 9.10 -24.08
CA PRO A 40 -12.57 7.94 -23.78
C PRO A 40 -12.24 7.92 -22.29
N LEU A 41 -12.67 6.86 -21.60
CA LEU A 41 -12.48 6.61 -20.15
C LEU A 41 -10.99 6.52 -19.73
N GLN A 42 -10.09 6.88 -20.64
CA GLN A 42 -8.66 6.64 -20.65
C GLN A 42 -7.84 7.77 -20.03
N ARG A 43 -8.39 8.98 -19.84
CA ARG A 43 -7.66 10.05 -19.15
C ARG A 43 -7.88 9.93 -17.63
N GLY A 44 -7.04 9.11 -16.98
CA GLY A 44 -6.92 9.07 -15.51
C GLY A 44 -7.25 7.75 -14.82
N ARG A 45 -7.50 6.65 -15.56
CA ARG A 45 -7.60 5.31 -14.94
C ARG A 45 -6.22 4.68 -14.87
N SER A 46 -5.75 4.38 -13.66
CA SER A 46 -4.54 3.59 -13.42
C SER A 46 -4.70 2.10 -13.80
N LEU A 47 -5.92 1.65 -14.10
CA LEU A 47 -6.27 0.25 -14.40
C LEU A 47 -6.77 0.09 -15.83
N SER A 48 -6.18 -0.86 -16.55
CA SER A 48 -6.70 -1.32 -17.84
C SER A 48 -8.01 -2.10 -17.67
N THR A 49 -8.74 -2.28 -18.77
CA THR A 49 -9.95 -3.13 -18.78
C THR A 49 -9.63 -4.58 -18.38
N GLU A 50 -8.47 -5.10 -18.80
CA GLU A 50 -8.03 -6.46 -18.46
C GLU A 50 -7.78 -6.61 -16.96
N ALA A 51 -7.03 -5.69 -16.36
CA ALA A 51 -6.80 -5.67 -14.91
C ALA A 51 -8.12 -5.58 -14.12
N ILE A 52 -9.07 -4.75 -14.57
CA ILE A 52 -10.40 -4.63 -13.94
C ILE A 52 -11.15 -5.96 -13.99
N LEU A 53 -11.22 -6.61 -15.16
CA LEU A 53 -11.94 -7.87 -15.33
C LEU A 53 -11.27 -9.00 -14.54
N ALA A 54 -9.94 -9.02 -14.47
CA ALA A 54 -9.17 -10.00 -13.72
C ALA A 54 -9.42 -9.89 -12.21
N VAL A 55 -9.40 -8.67 -11.65
CA VAL A 55 -9.75 -8.43 -10.23
C VAL A 55 -11.19 -8.85 -9.94
N GLN A 56 -12.14 -8.51 -10.81
CA GLN A 56 -13.54 -8.92 -10.66
C GLN A 56 -13.70 -10.44 -10.73
N SER A 57 -13.00 -11.10 -11.64
CA SER A 57 -13.00 -12.57 -11.77
C SER A 57 -12.46 -13.23 -10.50
N LEU A 58 -11.31 -12.77 -10.01
CA LEU A 58 -10.68 -13.29 -8.80
C LEU A 58 -11.61 -13.19 -7.58
N LYS A 59 -12.22 -12.02 -7.37
CA LYS A 59 -13.17 -11.80 -6.27
C LYS A 59 -14.41 -12.70 -6.37
N ARG A 60 -14.89 -12.97 -7.58
CA ARG A 60 -16.04 -13.84 -7.81
C ARG A 60 -15.70 -15.30 -7.52
N LEU A 61 -14.55 -15.78 -8.01
CA LEU A 61 -14.09 -17.16 -7.78
C LEU A 61 -13.83 -17.45 -6.29
N THR A 62 -13.39 -16.46 -5.53
CA THR A 62 -13.11 -16.58 -4.09
C THR A 62 -14.29 -16.18 -3.20
N SER A 63 -15.47 -15.92 -3.78
CA SER A 63 -16.64 -15.46 -3.01
C SER A 63 -17.26 -16.56 -2.16
N SER A 64 -17.28 -17.80 -2.66
CA SER A 64 -17.83 -18.97 -1.98
C SER A 64 -16.80 -19.71 -1.12
N ASP A 65 -15.53 -19.71 -1.54
CA ASP A 65 -14.42 -20.33 -0.81
C ASP A 65 -13.28 -19.33 -0.64
N ARG A 66 -12.99 -18.99 0.63
CA ARG A 66 -11.95 -18.03 1.02
C ARG A 66 -10.70 -18.72 1.56
N SER A 67 -10.59 -20.04 1.45
CA SER A 67 -9.41 -20.78 1.88
C SER A 67 -8.16 -20.31 1.11
N PRO A 68 -6.97 -20.35 1.72
CA PRO A 68 -5.73 -19.95 1.04
C PRO A 68 -5.47 -20.73 -0.25
N ALA A 69 -5.80 -22.02 -0.27
CA ALA A 69 -5.64 -22.88 -1.44
C ALA A 69 -6.56 -22.46 -2.60
N ALA A 70 -7.83 -22.19 -2.33
CA ALA A 70 -8.78 -21.69 -3.34
C ALA A 70 -8.37 -20.30 -3.85
N ALA A 71 -7.90 -19.42 -2.96
CA ALA A 71 -7.42 -18.10 -3.33
C ALA A 71 -6.19 -18.17 -4.26
N ALA A 72 -5.24 -19.05 -3.98
CA ALA A 72 -4.07 -19.27 -4.83
C ALA A 72 -4.46 -19.80 -6.22
N ALA A 73 -5.32 -20.82 -6.29
CA ALA A 73 -5.79 -21.39 -7.55
C ALA A 73 -6.58 -20.36 -8.40
N ALA A 74 -7.45 -19.58 -7.76
CA ALA A 74 -8.21 -18.53 -8.40
C ALA A 74 -7.32 -17.38 -8.90
N ALA A 75 -6.27 -17.03 -8.14
CA ALA A 75 -5.29 -16.03 -8.52
C ALA A 75 -4.50 -16.48 -9.75
N SER A 76 -3.95 -17.70 -9.76
CA SER A 76 -3.25 -18.23 -10.93
C SER A 76 -4.15 -18.26 -12.17
N THR A 77 -5.42 -18.63 -12.01
CA THR A 77 -6.40 -18.66 -13.12
C THR A 77 -6.74 -17.27 -13.64
N SER A 78 -6.95 -16.29 -12.76
CA SER A 78 -7.43 -14.95 -13.14
C SER A 78 -6.30 -13.99 -13.53
N LEU A 79 -5.10 -14.20 -13.00
CA LEU A 79 -3.99 -13.25 -13.08
C LEU A 79 -2.79 -13.77 -13.89
N GLY A 80 -2.63 -15.09 -14.05
CA GLY A 80 -1.40 -15.70 -14.60
C GLY A 80 -1.14 -15.47 -16.10
N ARG A 81 -1.97 -14.68 -16.78
CA ARG A 81 -1.75 -14.26 -18.18
C ARG A 81 -1.67 -12.75 -18.35
N LEU A 82 -1.77 -12.00 -17.25
CA LEU A 82 -1.70 -10.54 -17.30
C LEU A 82 -0.28 -10.09 -17.61
N LEU A 83 -0.17 -9.02 -18.39
CA LEU A 83 1.10 -8.33 -18.57
C LEU A 83 1.57 -7.75 -17.23
N LYS A 84 2.90 -7.53 -17.10
CA LYS A 84 3.52 -6.95 -15.91
C LYS A 84 2.77 -5.73 -15.36
N GLY A 85 2.45 -4.77 -16.24
CA GLY A 85 1.74 -3.55 -15.85
C GLY A 85 0.36 -3.83 -15.25
N ASP A 86 -0.40 -4.73 -15.88
CA ASP A 86 -1.74 -5.10 -15.43
C ASP A 86 -1.73 -5.94 -14.16
N LEU A 87 -0.75 -6.84 -14.00
CA LEU A 87 -0.62 -7.64 -12.78
C LEU A 87 -0.29 -6.75 -11.58
N LEU A 88 0.66 -5.82 -11.73
CA LEU A 88 1.02 -4.86 -10.67
C LEU A 88 -0.14 -3.92 -10.36
N ALA A 89 -0.88 -3.46 -11.37
CA ALA A 89 -2.04 -2.60 -11.17
C ALA A 89 -3.20 -3.36 -10.48
N ALA A 90 -3.47 -4.60 -10.88
CA ALA A 90 -4.46 -5.46 -10.23
C ALA A 90 -4.11 -5.72 -8.75
N MET A 91 -2.85 -5.98 -8.46
CA MET A 91 -2.35 -6.14 -7.09
C MET A 91 -2.55 -4.88 -6.24
N ALA A 92 -2.19 -3.71 -6.77
CA ALA A 92 -2.41 -2.43 -6.09
C ALA A 92 -3.91 -2.14 -5.87
N GLU A 93 -4.78 -2.52 -6.81
CA GLU A 93 -6.23 -2.36 -6.66
C GLU A 93 -6.81 -3.28 -5.59
N LEU A 94 -6.32 -4.53 -5.48
CA LEU A 94 -6.70 -5.43 -4.40
C LEU A 94 -6.31 -4.88 -3.02
N GLN A 95 -5.10 -4.32 -2.90
CA GLN A 95 -4.64 -3.63 -1.69
C GLN A 95 -5.54 -2.42 -1.36
N ARG A 96 -5.86 -1.59 -2.35
CA ARG A 96 -6.72 -0.40 -2.19
C ARG A 96 -8.14 -0.76 -1.74
N GLN A 97 -8.66 -1.90 -2.18
CA GLN A 97 -9.97 -2.42 -1.76
C GLN A 97 -9.94 -3.13 -0.40
N GLY A 98 -8.77 -3.27 0.25
CA GLY A 98 -8.62 -3.99 1.52
C GLY A 98 -8.62 -5.51 1.37
N HIS A 99 -8.54 -6.05 0.16
CA HIS A 99 -8.43 -7.47 -0.11
C HIS A 99 -6.96 -7.94 0.00
N TRP A 100 -6.35 -7.74 1.18
CA TRP A 100 -4.92 -7.94 1.40
C TRP A 100 -4.46 -9.39 1.16
N SER A 101 -5.25 -10.39 1.57
CA SER A 101 -4.95 -11.80 1.31
C SER A 101 -4.95 -12.15 -0.18
N LEU A 102 -5.88 -11.59 -0.96
CA LEU A 102 -5.89 -11.76 -2.42
C LEU A 102 -4.73 -11.02 -3.08
N ALA A 103 -4.31 -9.87 -2.54
CA ALA A 103 -3.12 -9.18 -3.01
C ALA A 103 -1.86 -10.04 -2.77
N LEU A 104 -1.75 -10.73 -1.64
CA LEU A 104 -0.65 -11.68 -1.39
C LEU A 104 -0.68 -12.85 -2.38
N ALA A 105 -1.86 -13.39 -2.69
CA ALA A 105 -2.00 -14.40 -3.74
C ALA A 105 -1.54 -13.88 -5.11
N ALA A 106 -1.85 -12.61 -5.44
CA ALA A 106 -1.35 -11.97 -6.64
C ALA A 106 0.18 -11.78 -6.64
N LEU A 107 0.79 -11.51 -5.48
CA LEU A 107 2.24 -11.46 -5.33
C LEU A 107 2.88 -12.83 -5.59
N HIS A 108 2.27 -13.93 -5.13
CA HIS A 108 2.75 -15.27 -5.46
C HIS A 108 2.69 -15.57 -6.96
N VAL A 109 1.66 -15.11 -7.66
CA VAL A 109 1.61 -15.18 -9.14
C VAL A 109 2.76 -14.37 -9.74
N ALA A 110 2.95 -13.13 -9.28
CA ALA A 110 4.04 -12.28 -9.78
C ALA A 110 5.42 -12.91 -9.53
N ARG A 111 5.67 -13.53 -8.38
CA ARG A 111 6.95 -14.21 -8.07
C ARG A 111 7.30 -15.34 -9.02
N ALA A 112 6.30 -15.96 -9.66
CA ALA A 112 6.51 -17.00 -10.66
C ALA A 112 6.80 -16.44 -12.07
N GLU A 113 6.61 -15.13 -12.29
CA GLU A 113 6.80 -14.50 -13.59
C GLU A 113 8.29 -14.28 -13.92
N PRO A 114 8.72 -14.48 -15.19
CA PRO A 114 10.13 -14.32 -15.57
C PRO A 114 10.71 -12.91 -15.34
N TRP A 115 9.85 -11.90 -15.38
CA TRP A 115 10.23 -10.49 -15.21
C TRP A 115 10.33 -10.07 -13.74
N TYR A 116 9.96 -10.94 -12.80
CA TYR A 116 9.95 -10.60 -11.38
C TYR A 116 11.35 -10.41 -10.82
N ARG A 117 11.49 -9.34 -10.05
CA ARG A 117 12.67 -9.00 -9.25
C ARG A 117 12.18 -8.47 -7.90
N PRO A 118 12.82 -8.83 -6.78
CA PRO A 118 12.43 -8.33 -5.46
C PRO A 118 12.62 -6.80 -5.39
N ASP A 119 11.53 -6.05 -5.23
CA ASP A 119 11.52 -4.58 -5.23
C ASP A 119 11.05 -4.06 -3.86
N PRO A 120 11.90 -3.37 -3.08
CA PRO A 120 11.50 -2.85 -1.76
C PRO A 120 10.24 -1.97 -1.81
N ALA A 121 10.01 -1.22 -2.89
CA ALA A 121 8.82 -0.38 -3.01
C ALA A 121 7.53 -1.20 -3.11
N LEU A 122 7.58 -2.34 -3.80
CA LEU A 122 6.45 -3.28 -3.88
C LEU A 122 6.15 -3.88 -2.50
N TYR A 123 7.18 -4.32 -1.78
CA TYR A 123 7.02 -4.83 -0.42
C TYR A 123 6.49 -3.76 0.53
N ALA A 124 6.92 -2.50 0.38
CA ALA A 124 6.44 -1.38 1.18
C ALA A 124 4.92 -1.16 1.03
N THR A 125 4.33 -1.40 -0.16
CA THR A 125 2.87 -1.28 -0.34
C THR A 125 2.12 -2.38 0.40
N PHE A 126 2.65 -3.60 0.45
CA PHE A 126 2.09 -4.70 1.25
C PHE A 126 2.13 -4.41 2.73
N VAL A 127 3.28 -3.94 3.23
CA VAL A 127 3.43 -3.54 4.63
C VAL A 127 2.43 -2.41 4.94
N SER A 128 2.37 -1.38 4.11
CA SER A 128 1.49 -0.22 4.35
C SER A 128 0.01 -0.60 4.35
N SER A 129 -0.42 -1.46 3.42
CA SER A 129 -1.80 -1.91 3.28
C SER A 129 -2.20 -3.05 4.21
N SER A 130 -1.26 -3.61 4.98
CA SER A 130 -1.56 -4.67 5.94
C SER A 130 -2.59 -4.21 6.98
N PRO A 131 -3.60 -5.04 7.30
CA PRO A 131 -4.62 -4.67 8.27
C PRO A 131 -4.04 -4.71 9.69
N ALA A 132 -4.46 -3.75 10.54
CA ALA A 132 -4.21 -3.83 11.97
C ALA A 132 -5.23 -4.82 12.56
N THR A 133 -4.79 -6.05 12.78
CA THR A 133 -5.61 -7.15 13.31
C THR A 133 -5.18 -7.44 14.74
N GLU A 134 -6.15 -7.68 15.63
CA GLU A 134 -5.87 -7.97 17.05
C GLU A 134 -5.21 -9.35 17.24
N ASP A 135 -5.46 -10.29 16.34
CA ASP A 135 -4.90 -11.64 16.35
C ASP A 135 -3.41 -11.70 15.94
N GLY A 136 -2.84 -10.58 15.47
CA GLY A 136 -1.46 -10.50 15.03
C GLY A 136 -1.15 -11.29 13.75
N ALA A 137 -2.13 -11.91 13.10
CA ALA A 137 -1.91 -12.76 11.94
C ALA A 137 -1.33 -11.96 10.76
N ALA A 138 -1.86 -10.75 10.53
CA ALA A 138 -1.31 -9.86 9.51
C ALA A 138 0.12 -9.41 9.83
N ALA A 139 0.44 -9.24 11.11
CA ALA A 139 1.77 -8.83 11.55
C ALA A 139 2.79 -9.95 11.34
N ALA A 140 2.43 -11.20 11.66
CA ALA A 140 3.25 -12.38 11.37
C ALA A 140 3.43 -12.58 9.86
N ALA A 141 2.38 -12.36 9.07
CA ALA A 141 2.47 -12.44 7.61
C ALA A 141 3.36 -11.33 7.02
N VAL A 142 3.39 -10.14 7.61
CA VAL A 142 4.34 -9.08 7.23
C VAL A 142 5.78 -9.49 7.55
N ASP A 143 6.04 -10.06 8.72
CA ASP A 143 7.40 -10.52 9.06
C ASP A 143 7.86 -11.63 8.11
N ALA A 144 7.01 -12.63 7.85
CA ALA A 144 7.30 -13.70 6.88
C ALA A 144 7.51 -13.15 5.46
N LEU A 145 6.78 -12.09 5.09
CA LEU A 145 6.96 -11.42 3.81
C LEU A 145 8.34 -10.74 3.71
N VAL A 146 8.83 -10.13 4.81
CA VAL A 146 10.17 -9.55 4.85
C VAL A 146 11.25 -10.62 4.77
N GLU A 147 11.12 -11.73 5.49
CA GLU A 147 12.10 -12.82 5.39
C GLU A 147 12.14 -13.39 3.96
N ALA A 148 10.99 -13.60 3.32
CA ALA A 148 10.94 -14.01 1.92
C ALA A 148 11.59 -12.99 0.97
N PHE A 149 11.44 -11.68 1.24
CA PHE A 149 12.13 -10.64 0.47
C PHE A 149 13.66 -10.75 0.60
N LEU A 150 14.16 -10.94 1.81
CA LEU A 150 15.59 -11.07 2.09
C LEU A 150 16.16 -12.35 1.45
N GLU A 151 15.48 -13.48 1.59
CA GLU A 151 15.87 -14.74 0.93
C GLU A 151 15.91 -14.60 -0.61
N GLU A 152 14.90 -13.95 -1.21
CA GLU A 152 14.87 -13.71 -2.65
C GLU A 152 16.02 -12.79 -3.10
N LYS A 153 16.36 -11.78 -2.30
CA LYS A 153 17.51 -10.89 -2.56
C LYS A 153 18.82 -11.67 -2.47
N GLU A 154 19.03 -12.42 -1.40
CA GLU A 154 20.23 -13.24 -1.21
C GLU A 154 20.43 -14.25 -2.35
N ARG A 155 19.37 -14.98 -2.75
CA ARG A 155 19.43 -15.89 -3.91
C ARG A 155 19.73 -15.18 -5.22
N GLY A 156 19.38 -13.90 -5.33
CA GLY A 156 19.61 -13.05 -6.49
C GLY A 156 20.96 -12.36 -6.53
N GLY A 157 21.86 -12.61 -5.56
CA GLY A 157 23.17 -11.95 -5.45
C GLY A 157 23.31 -10.99 -4.27
N GLY A 158 22.28 -10.89 -3.42
CA GLY A 158 22.27 -10.04 -2.23
C GLY A 158 21.93 -8.58 -2.54
N PHE A 159 22.20 -7.73 -1.55
CA PHE A 159 22.18 -6.28 -1.73
C PHE A 159 23.53 -5.85 -2.29
N VAL A 160 23.51 -5.03 -3.35
CA VAL A 160 24.72 -4.55 -4.02
C VAL A 160 24.72 -3.03 -3.97
N ASP A 161 25.85 -2.47 -3.55
CA ASP A 161 26.02 -1.02 -3.51
C ASP A 161 25.91 -0.40 -4.91
N GLY A 162 25.26 0.76 -5.00
CA GLY A 162 24.98 1.45 -6.26
C GLY A 162 23.88 0.83 -7.15
N GLU A 163 23.44 -0.41 -6.90
CA GLU A 163 22.32 -1.02 -7.61
C GLU A 163 20.97 -0.86 -6.89
N GLU A 164 21.00 -0.81 -5.56
CA GLU A 164 19.78 -0.68 -4.77
C GLU A 164 19.25 0.75 -4.77
N ASP A 165 17.94 0.89 -4.96
CA ASP A 165 17.29 2.19 -4.85
C ASP A 165 17.05 2.53 -3.36
N VAL A 166 17.96 3.35 -2.81
CA VAL A 166 17.94 3.79 -1.41
C VAL A 166 16.59 4.38 -1.00
N TYR A 167 15.90 5.09 -1.90
CA TYR A 167 14.59 5.67 -1.60
C TYR A 167 13.53 4.59 -1.42
N LYS A 168 13.53 3.57 -2.29
CA LYS A 168 12.60 2.42 -2.18
C LYS A 168 12.89 1.60 -0.93
N LEU A 169 14.17 1.36 -0.63
CA LEU A 169 14.58 0.67 0.59
C LEU A 169 14.14 1.42 1.85
N THR A 170 14.40 2.73 1.90
CA THR A 170 13.95 3.60 2.99
C THR A 170 12.42 3.60 3.12
N ARG A 171 11.69 3.54 2.01
CA ARG A 171 10.23 3.46 2.02
C ARG A 171 9.74 2.16 2.67
N LEU A 172 10.38 1.02 2.40
CA LEU A 172 10.08 -0.26 3.05
C LEU A 172 10.33 -0.19 4.55
N VAL A 173 11.53 0.24 4.94
CA VAL A 173 11.93 0.40 6.35
C VAL A 173 10.96 1.31 7.10
N ARG A 174 10.63 2.47 6.53
CA ARG A 174 9.68 3.41 7.12
C ARG A 174 8.28 2.79 7.28
N ALA A 175 7.82 2.02 6.30
CA ALA A 175 6.52 1.34 6.39
C ALA A 175 6.52 0.30 7.53
N LEU A 176 7.60 -0.47 7.70
CA LEU A 176 7.74 -1.46 8.77
C LEU A 176 7.73 -0.79 10.14
N VAL A 177 8.52 0.28 10.31
CA VAL A 177 8.53 1.10 11.53
C VAL A 177 7.15 1.67 11.84
N ALA A 178 6.42 2.16 10.83
CA ALA A 178 5.07 2.68 11.00
C ALA A 178 4.05 1.60 11.43
N LYS A 179 4.25 0.35 11.02
CA LYS A 179 3.45 -0.81 11.45
C LYS A 179 3.95 -1.46 12.74
N GLY A 180 4.93 -0.86 13.42
CA GLY A 180 5.50 -1.39 14.65
C GLY A 180 6.29 -2.70 14.46
N ARG A 181 6.73 -3.00 13.23
CA ARG A 181 7.53 -4.19 12.91
C ARG A 181 9.01 -3.91 13.09
N ALA A 182 9.43 -3.62 14.33
CA ALA A 182 10.80 -3.23 14.65
C ALA A 182 11.84 -4.28 14.20
N ARG A 183 11.62 -5.55 14.56
CA ARG A 183 12.52 -6.65 14.18
C ARG A 183 12.67 -6.78 12.67
N ALA A 184 11.57 -6.77 11.93
CA ALA A 184 11.61 -6.84 10.48
C ALA A 184 12.32 -5.61 9.85
N ALA A 185 12.08 -4.40 10.39
CA ALA A 185 12.79 -3.19 9.95
C ALA A 185 14.30 -3.28 10.21
N TRP A 186 14.71 -3.77 11.38
CA TRP A 186 16.11 -4.02 11.71
C TRP A 186 16.74 -5.04 10.77
N ARG A 187 16.08 -6.17 10.49
CA ARG A 187 16.58 -7.21 9.57
C ARG A 187 16.85 -6.65 8.17
N VAL A 188 15.98 -5.79 7.65
CA VAL A 188 16.20 -5.14 6.35
C VAL A 188 17.40 -4.18 6.41
N TYR A 189 17.49 -3.36 7.46
CA TYR A 189 18.61 -2.43 7.63
C TYR A 189 19.95 -3.16 7.78
N GLU A 190 20.01 -4.17 8.64
CA GLU A 190 21.18 -5.01 8.86
C GLU A 190 21.62 -5.70 7.57
N ALA A 191 20.70 -6.36 6.87
CA ALA A 191 21.03 -7.08 5.64
C ALA A 191 21.50 -6.15 4.51
N ALA A 192 20.83 -5.02 4.30
CA ALA A 192 21.15 -4.13 3.19
C ALA A 192 22.32 -3.18 3.47
N VAL A 193 22.33 -2.53 4.63
CA VAL A 193 23.27 -1.46 4.95
C VAL A 193 24.52 -2.03 5.60
N ARG A 194 24.37 -2.82 6.68
CA ARG A 194 25.52 -3.30 7.47
C ARG A 194 26.26 -4.43 6.78
N MET A 195 25.51 -5.40 6.24
CA MET A 195 26.08 -6.58 5.59
C MET A 195 26.22 -6.41 4.07
N GLY A 196 25.22 -5.81 3.43
CA GLY A 196 25.20 -5.56 1.98
C GLY A 196 26.01 -4.37 1.52
N GLY A 197 26.45 -3.50 2.44
CA GLY A 197 27.27 -2.33 2.14
C GLY A 197 26.55 -1.27 1.29
N CYS A 198 25.21 -1.28 1.22
CA CYS A 198 24.49 -0.23 0.51
C CYS A 198 24.72 1.14 1.15
N GLU A 199 25.27 2.08 0.38
CA GLU A 199 25.41 3.46 0.86
C GLU A 199 24.03 4.14 0.96
N VAL A 200 23.64 4.49 2.19
CA VAL A 200 22.38 5.18 2.47
C VAL A 200 22.61 6.63 2.90
N ASP A 201 21.54 7.44 2.86
CA ASP A 201 21.56 8.83 3.26
C ASP A 201 21.28 9.05 4.75
N GLU A 202 21.50 10.28 5.22
CA GLU A 202 21.18 10.72 6.59
C GLU A 202 19.72 10.40 6.99
N TYR A 203 18.81 10.46 6.02
CA TYR A 203 17.38 10.25 6.26
C TYR A 203 17.09 8.81 6.68
N MET A 204 17.70 7.81 6.04
CA MET A 204 17.58 6.40 6.44
C MET A 204 17.98 6.19 7.90
N TYR A 205 19.17 6.66 8.29
CA TYR A 205 19.66 6.52 9.67
C TYR A 205 18.71 7.17 10.67
N ARG A 206 18.20 8.36 10.37
CA ARG A 206 17.24 9.06 11.23
C ARG A 206 15.91 8.32 11.35
N VAL A 207 15.43 7.70 10.28
CA VAL A 207 14.21 6.87 10.29
C VAL A 207 14.42 5.66 11.21
N MET A 208 15.56 4.98 11.07
CA MET A 208 15.89 3.80 11.86
C MET A 208 16.12 4.11 13.33
N ALA A 209 17.02 5.03 13.68
CA ALA A 209 17.34 5.36 15.08
C ALA A 209 16.10 5.79 15.87
N ARG A 210 15.32 6.73 15.30
CA ARG A 210 14.06 7.20 15.93
C ARG A 210 13.00 6.10 15.97
N GLY A 211 12.95 5.28 14.92
CA GLY A 211 12.02 4.16 14.80
C GLY A 211 12.26 3.10 15.87
N MET A 212 13.49 2.62 15.99
CA MET A 212 13.90 1.60 16.96
C MET A 212 13.68 2.08 18.39
N LYS A 213 14.13 3.30 18.72
CA LYS A 213 13.93 3.92 20.04
C LYS A 213 12.46 4.00 20.44
N ARG A 214 11.61 4.51 19.53
CA ARG A 214 10.16 4.61 19.77
C ARG A 214 9.51 3.25 20.00
N LEU A 215 10.04 2.19 19.39
CA LEU A 215 9.52 0.83 19.50
C LEU A 215 10.18 0.01 20.63
N GLY A 216 11.09 0.61 21.40
CA GLY A 216 11.75 -0.01 22.56
C GLY A 216 12.99 -0.84 22.25
N PHE A 217 13.54 -0.73 21.04
CA PHE A 217 14.75 -1.43 20.58
C PHE A 217 15.98 -0.52 20.75
N GLU A 218 16.34 -0.24 22.00
CA GLU A 218 17.39 0.76 22.33
C GLU A 218 18.80 0.31 21.91
N ALA A 219 19.09 -0.98 21.91
CA ALA A 219 20.39 -1.51 21.48
C ALA A 219 20.60 -1.28 19.98
N GLU A 220 19.62 -1.67 19.18
CA GLU A 220 19.60 -1.47 17.73
C GLU A 220 19.57 0.02 17.37
N ALA A 221 18.88 0.85 18.15
CA ALA A 221 18.91 2.31 17.98
C ALA A 221 20.33 2.87 18.18
N ALA A 222 21.05 2.42 19.23
CA ALA A 222 22.41 2.85 19.51
C ALA A 222 23.40 2.42 18.42
N GLU A 223 23.20 1.24 17.81
CA GLU A 223 23.98 0.80 16.65
C GLU A 223 23.76 1.72 15.45
N VAL A 224 22.50 2.07 15.12
CA VAL A 224 22.23 3.01 14.01
C VAL A 224 22.81 4.39 14.28
N GLU A 225 22.79 4.87 15.52
CA GLU A 225 23.42 6.14 15.91
C GLU A 225 24.96 6.08 15.83
N ALA A 226 25.58 4.91 15.98
CA ALA A 226 27.00 4.72 15.72
C ALA A 226 27.29 4.77 14.22
N ASP A 227 26.52 4.06 13.41
CA ASP A 227 26.64 4.05 11.94
C ASP A 227 26.47 5.46 11.35
N LEU A 228 25.50 6.24 11.87
CA LEU A 228 25.30 7.63 11.47
C LEU A 228 26.52 8.51 11.79
N ARG A 229 27.11 8.37 12.97
CA ARG A 229 28.31 9.14 13.36
C ARG A 229 29.51 8.80 12.47
N GLU A 230 29.67 7.53 12.12
CA GLU A 230 30.71 7.09 11.18
C GLU A 230 30.49 7.70 9.78
N TRP A 231 29.24 7.66 9.29
CA TRP A 231 28.87 8.27 8.02
C TRP A 231 29.09 9.80 8.01
N GLU A 232 28.70 10.50 9.09
CA GLU A 232 28.90 11.94 9.25
C GLU A 232 30.40 12.29 9.23
N ALA A 233 31.24 11.50 9.91
CA ALA A 233 32.69 11.70 9.93
C ALA A 233 33.35 11.54 8.54
N ARG A 234 32.81 10.66 7.68
CA ARG A 234 33.29 10.51 6.29
C ARG A 234 32.92 11.70 5.40
N ILE A 235 31.72 12.25 5.56
CA ILE A 235 31.19 13.31 4.66
C ILE A 235 31.61 14.70 5.09
N SER A 236 31.75 14.93 6.40
CA SER A 236 32.25 16.18 6.95
C SER A 236 33.41 15.86 7.89
N PRO A 237 34.65 15.79 7.35
CA PRO A 237 35.82 15.64 8.19
C PRO A 237 35.85 16.78 9.22
N PRO A 238 36.23 16.51 10.48
CA PRO A 238 36.41 17.54 11.48
C PRO A 238 37.25 18.69 10.91
N ALA A 239 36.85 19.94 11.15
CA ALA A 239 37.57 21.11 10.63
C ALA A 239 39.08 21.14 11.01
N ARG A 240 39.45 20.41 12.08
CA ARG A 240 40.84 20.21 12.48
C ARG A 240 41.64 19.40 11.47
N ASP A 241 41.06 18.34 10.91
CA ASP A 241 41.75 17.46 9.97
C ASP A 241 42.01 18.18 8.64
N VAL A 242 41.06 19.01 8.21
CA VAL A 242 41.22 19.88 7.03
C VAL A 242 42.35 20.91 7.25
N LEU A 243 42.42 21.53 8.43
CA LEU A 243 43.47 22.50 8.75
C LEU A 243 44.86 21.86 8.89
N ASP A 244 44.93 20.65 9.46
CA ASP A 244 46.18 19.90 9.58
C ASP A 244 46.67 19.39 8.21
N GLU A 245 45.77 18.97 7.31
CA GLU A 245 46.11 18.68 5.91
C GLU A 245 46.61 19.92 5.16
N MET A 246 45.94 21.06 5.32
CA MET A 246 46.38 22.33 4.70
C MET A 246 47.78 22.71 5.20
N ARG A 247 48.02 22.61 6.51
CA ARG A 247 49.33 22.90 7.12
C ARG A 247 50.41 21.90 6.67
N ALA A 248 50.07 20.63 6.47
CA ALA A 248 51.00 19.63 5.94
C ALA A 248 51.38 19.93 4.48
N ARG A 249 50.42 20.34 3.65
CA ARG A 249 50.67 20.77 2.26
C ARG A 249 51.57 22.00 2.19
N GLU A 250 51.35 23.01 3.03
CA GLU A 250 52.21 24.21 3.12
C GLU A 250 53.65 23.90 3.54
N LYS A 251 53.85 22.95 4.48
CA LYS A 251 55.18 22.50 4.88
C LYS A 251 55.90 21.76 3.74
N SER A 252 55.17 20.94 2.99
CA SER A 252 55.73 20.21 1.85
C SER A 252 56.13 21.15 0.69
N SER A 253 55.37 22.21 0.43
CA SER A 253 55.71 23.20 -0.60
C SER A 253 56.90 24.07 -0.23
N THR A 254 57.09 24.34 1.07
CA THR A 254 58.21 25.15 1.58
C THR A 254 59.53 24.38 1.65
N THR A 255 59.47 23.05 1.73
CA THR A 255 60.67 22.18 1.80
C THR A 255 61.20 21.78 0.41
N ALA A 256 60.41 22.02 -0.65
CA ALA A 256 60.76 21.69 -2.04
C ALA A 256 61.39 22.87 -2.83
N ALA A 257 61.69 23.99 -2.15
CA ALA A 257 62.38 25.17 -2.68
C ALA A 257 63.73 25.34 -1.99
#